data_AF-A0A813WG79-F1
#
_entry.id   AF-A0A813WG79-F1
#
_cell.length_a   1.000
_cell.length_b   1.000
_cell.length_c   1.000
_cell.angle_alpha   90.00
_cell.angle_beta   90.00
_cell.angle_gamma   90.00
#
_symmetry.space_group_name_H-M   'P 1'
#
loop_
_entity.id
_entity.type
_entity.pdbx_description
1 polymer ?
#
loop_
_entity_poly.entity_id
_entity_poly.type
_entity_poly.pdbx_seq_one_letter_code
_entity_poly.pdbx_strand_id
1 'polypeptide(L)'
;MSLQDVVVIWLDGTFVGDNYRSMKDDFNQKLGSTTSSSSSDEIDCLICKETKEDLVINGAPVITVSRSDEAMQQIETHSEAKIFFISSGSLGKDMVPTIVRQYPLIHSFYIFCFDMATHGNWALDYTNCLKIFDHPIDLLVRLMRDISTYFIEQGKLYLKFNDPNNALKYFKYAWNLETRANQKDKVPPNTKSKEKPTVQPDCRTRLNLLEGENGLIRQAEKALGK
;
A
#
# COMPACT_ATOMS: atom_id res chain seq x y z
N MET A 1 -12.79 17.72 5.04
CA MET A 1 -11.92 16.97 5.95
C MET A 1 -11.26 15.88 5.13
N SER A 2 -9.96 16.01 4.85
CA SER A 2 -9.20 14.99 4.13
C SER A 2 -8.85 13.90 5.13
N LEU A 3 -9.54 12.76 5.07
CA LEU A 3 -9.15 11.58 5.82
C LEU A 3 -7.89 10.99 5.16
N GLN A 4 -6.77 11.00 5.87
CA GLN A 4 -5.63 10.14 5.56
C GLN A 4 -5.88 8.81 6.27
N ASP A 5 -6.64 7.92 5.64
CA ASP A 5 -7.05 6.65 6.27
C ASP A 5 -5.91 5.64 6.41
N VAL A 6 -4.78 5.89 5.74
CA VAL A 6 -3.60 5.05 5.73
C VAL A 6 -2.35 5.92 5.88
N VAL A 7 -1.38 5.46 6.65
CA VAL A 7 -0.02 6.00 6.70
C VAL A 7 0.99 4.84 6.66
N VAL A 8 2.10 5.05 5.97
CA VAL A 8 3.25 4.15 6.02
C VAL A 8 4.32 4.81 6.87
N ILE A 9 4.76 4.14 7.93
CA ILE A 9 5.87 4.60 8.76
C ILE A 9 7.07 3.71 8.47
N TRP A 10 8.15 4.29 7.96
CA TRP A 10 9.39 3.60 7.64
C TRP A 10 10.48 4.00 8.65
N LEU A 11 10.77 3.10 9.59
CA LEU A 11 11.89 3.25 10.53
C LEU A 11 13.17 2.66 9.95
N ASP A 12 14.14 3.53 9.67
CA ASP A 12 15.42 3.16 9.12
C ASP A 12 16.55 4.05 9.64
N GLY A 13 17.43 3.45 10.45
CA GLY A 13 18.62 4.10 11.00
C GLY A 13 19.92 3.81 10.25
N THR A 14 19.89 3.09 9.13
CA THR A 14 21.11 2.49 8.52
C THR A 14 21.26 2.66 7.01
N PHE A 15 20.21 2.95 6.23
CA PHE A 15 20.35 3.06 4.78
C PHE A 15 20.70 4.49 4.33
N VAL A 16 21.96 4.88 4.53
CA VAL A 16 22.54 6.19 4.12
C VAL A 16 23.00 6.21 2.65
N GLY A 17 22.78 5.14 1.87
CA GLY A 17 23.25 5.02 0.48
C GLY A 17 22.23 5.50 -0.59
N ASP A 18 22.75 6.02 -1.71
CA ASP A 18 21.95 6.57 -2.84
C ASP A 18 20.93 5.58 -3.42
N ASN A 19 21.26 4.28 -3.44
CA ASN A 19 20.36 3.23 -3.93
C ASN A 19 19.05 3.13 -3.14
N TYR A 20 19.06 3.44 -1.84
CA TYR A 20 17.88 3.36 -0.99
C TYR A 20 17.07 4.66 -1.02
N ARG A 21 17.70 5.79 -1.33
CA ARG A 21 16.98 7.06 -1.56
C ARG A 21 16.06 6.94 -2.77
N SER A 22 16.58 6.44 -3.89
CA SER A 22 15.79 6.16 -5.11
C SER A 22 14.61 5.20 -4.84
N MET A 23 14.82 4.20 -3.99
CA MET A 23 13.76 3.29 -3.55
C MET A 23 12.68 4.01 -2.72
N LYS A 24 13.07 4.79 -1.71
CA LYS A 24 12.11 5.56 -0.89
C LYS A 24 11.34 6.57 -1.73
N ASP A 25 11.98 7.16 -2.73
CA ASP A 25 11.34 8.07 -3.68
C ASP A 25 10.35 7.32 -4.59
N ASP A 26 10.68 6.11 -5.07
CA ASP A 26 9.72 5.26 -5.80
C ASP A 26 8.54 4.86 -4.90
N PHE A 27 8.78 4.49 -3.64
CA PHE A 27 7.68 4.21 -2.69
C PHE A 27 6.79 5.44 -2.48
N ASN A 28 7.38 6.60 -2.21
CA ASN A 28 6.65 7.86 -2.04
C ASN A 28 5.85 8.23 -3.30
N GLN A 29 6.44 8.10 -4.48
CA GLN A 29 5.75 8.40 -5.74
C GLN A 29 4.58 7.42 -5.99
N LYS A 30 4.80 6.12 -5.77
CA LYS A 30 3.82 5.08 -6.09
C LYS A 30 2.71 4.97 -5.06
N LEU A 31 2.96 5.34 -3.81
CA LEU A 31 1.95 5.39 -2.76
C LEU A 31 1.31 6.78 -2.66
N GLY A 32 2.07 7.86 -2.79
CA GLY A 32 1.60 9.23 -2.53
C GLY A 32 0.75 9.86 -3.64
N SER A 33 0.96 9.52 -4.91
CA SER A 33 0.39 10.32 -6.01
C SER A 33 -0.68 9.59 -6.82
N THR A 34 -1.90 10.14 -6.84
CA THR A 34 -2.90 9.96 -7.91
C THR A 34 -2.96 11.24 -8.76
N THR A 35 -1.81 11.72 -9.25
CA THR A 35 -1.81 12.67 -10.36
C THR A 35 -1.59 11.88 -11.64
N SER A 36 -2.61 11.84 -12.50
CA SER A 36 -2.43 11.50 -13.89
C SER A 36 -1.58 12.60 -14.54
N SER A 37 -0.32 12.33 -14.79
CA SER A 37 0.44 12.96 -15.88
C SER A 37 1.37 11.88 -16.43
N SER A 38 1.39 11.58 -17.73
CA SER A 38 1.70 12.39 -18.92
C SER A 38 1.52 11.43 -20.13
N SER A 39 1.20 11.75 -21.38
CA SER A 39 1.11 12.96 -22.19
C SER A 39 0.37 12.58 -23.50
N SER A 40 -0.85 13.08 -23.69
CA SER A 40 -1.57 13.16 -24.99
C SER A 40 -2.92 13.88 -24.79
N ASP A 41 -3.46 13.83 -23.57
CA ASP A 41 -4.85 14.19 -23.30
C ASP A 41 -5.09 15.67 -22.93
N GLU A 42 -4.04 16.51 -22.89
CA GLU A 42 -4.21 17.95 -22.62
C GLU A 42 -4.98 18.67 -23.74
N ILE A 43 -4.93 18.16 -24.97
CA ILE A 43 -5.71 18.71 -26.10
C ILE A 43 -7.16 18.19 -26.07
N ASP A 44 -7.37 16.93 -25.67
CA ASP A 44 -8.71 16.33 -25.61
C ASP A 44 -9.53 16.82 -24.40
N CYS A 45 -8.87 17.18 -23.29
CA CYS A 45 -9.53 17.78 -22.13
C CYS A 45 -10.04 19.21 -22.37
N LEU A 46 -9.54 19.92 -23.39
CA LEU A 46 -10.04 21.24 -23.77
C LEU A 46 -11.36 21.18 -24.57
N ILE A 47 -11.72 20.03 -25.13
CA ILE A 47 -12.88 19.87 -26.02
C ILE A 47 -14.12 19.36 -25.25
N CYS A 48 -13.94 18.68 -24.12
CA CYS A 48 -15.04 18.15 -23.31
C CYS A 48 -15.25 18.97 -22.04
N LYS A 49 -16.23 19.89 -22.04
CA LYS A 49 -16.75 20.58 -20.84
C LYS A 49 -17.55 19.64 -19.93
N GLU A 50 -16.90 18.61 -19.41
CA GLU A 50 -17.34 17.95 -18.18
C GLU A 50 -16.30 18.27 -17.11
N THR A 51 -16.68 19.10 -16.15
CA THR A 51 -15.93 19.28 -14.91
C THR A 51 -15.92 17.96 -14.15
N LYS A 52 -14.97 17.07 -14.51
CA LYS A 52 -14.50 16.03 -13.61
C LYS A 52 -13.76 16.75 -12.49
N GLU A 53 -14.47 17.01 -11.39
CA GLU A 53 -13.80 17.18 -10.12
C GLU A 53 -13.05 15.87 -9.88
N ASP A 54 -11.76 15.84 -10.23
CA ASP A 54 -10.91 14.71 -9.97
C ASP A 54 -10.93 14.46 -8.47
N LEU A 55 -11.44 13.28 -8.11
CA LEU A 55 -11.55 12.82 -6.74
C LEU A 55 -10.12 12.61 -6.20
N VAL A 56 -9.53 13.67 -5.64
CA VAL A 56 -8.19 13.62 -5.04
C VAL A 56 -8.26 12.80 -3.77
N ILE A 57 -7.78 11.57 -3.84
CA ILE A 57 -7.39 10.80 -2.66
C ILE A 57 -5.95 11.17 -2.40
N ASN A 58 -5.70 11.74 -1.22
CA ASN A 58 -4.36 11.86 -0.71
C ASN A 58 -3.85 10.44 -0.52
N GLY A 59 -2.87 10.04 -1.32
CA GLY A 59 -2.33 8.69 -1.26
C GLY A 59 -1.74 8.38 0.11
N ALA A 60 -1.37 7.13 0.37
CA ALA A 60 -0.75 6.75 1.64
C ALA A 60 0.63 7.45 1.79
N PRO A 61 0.78 8.46 2.67
CA PRO A 61 2.06 9.12 2.85
C PRO A 61 3.06 8.14 3.46
N VAL A 62 4.32 8.23 3.03
CA VAL A 62 5.43 7.47 3.62
C VAL A 62 6.25 8.39 4.49
N ILE A 63 6.15 8.21 5.80
CA ILE A 63 6.90 8.96 6.80
C ILE A 63 8.16 8.16 7.13
N THR A 64 9.32 8.70 6.74
CA THR A 64 10.61 8.07 7.07
C THR A 64 11.17 8.69 8.33
N VAL A 65 11.55 7.84 9.29
CA VAL A 65 12.14 8.22 10.57
C VAL A 65 13.39 7.40 10.83
N SER A 66 14.33 7.94 11.59
CA SER A 66 15.64 7.30 11.83
C SER A 66 15.78 6.70 13.23
N ARG A 67 14.93 7.14 14.15
CA ARG A 67 14.98 6.72 15.55
C ARG A 67 13.68 6.09 16.01
N SER A 68 13.80 5.17 16.97
CA SER A 68 12.67 4.46 17.56
C SER A 68 11.66 5.40 18.22
N ASP A 69 12.11 6.42 18.95
CA ASP A 69 11.24 7.39 19.61
C ASP A 69 10.45 8.25 18.61
N GLU A 70 11.09 8.67 17.52
CA GLU A 70 10.41 9.34 16.39
C GLU A 70 9.32 8.44 15.79
N ALA A 71 9.61 7.14 15.59
CA ALA A 71 8.65 6.20 15.07
C ALA A 71 7.41 6.04 15.97
N MET A 72 7.62 5.96 17.28
CA MET A 72 6.52 5.89 18.26
C MET A 72 5.68 7.17 18.25
N GLN A 73 6.33 8.33 18.18
CA GLN A 73 5.64 9.61 18.07
C GLN A 73 4.77 9.68 16.80
N GLN A 74 5.26 9.17 15.67
CA GLN A 74 4.49 9.14 14.42
C GLN A 74 3.30 8.18 14.49
N ILE A 75 3.44 7.06 15.21
CA ILE A 75 2.33 6.14 15.49
C ILE A 75 1.24 6.85 16.30
N GLU A 76 1.61 7.53 17.37
CA GLU A 76 0.68 8.25 18.24
C GLU A 76 -0.04 9.38 17.47
N THR A 77 0.73 10.14 16.68
CA THR A 77 0.22 11.24 15.85
C THR A 77 -0.83 10.76 14.83
N HIS A 78 -0.69 9.53 14.33
CA HIS A 78 -1.59 8.94 13.33
C HIS A 78 -2.40 7.76 13.90
N SER A 79 -2.74 7.81 15.19
CA SER A 79 -3.44 6.73 15.90
C SER A 79 -4.82 6.39 15.32
N GLU A 80 -5.46 7.33 14.63
CA GLU A 80 -6.75 7.15 13.93
C GLU A 80 -6.60 6.57 12.50
N ALA A 81 -5.38 6.47 11.97
CA ALA A 81 -5.12 5.95 10.63
C ALA A 81 -4.69 4.48 10.66
N LYS A 82 -4.89 3.76 9.56
CA LYS A 82 -4.29 2.44 9.37
C LYS A 82 -2.80 2.58 9.13
N ILE A 83 -1.99 2.08 10.05
CA ILE A 83 -0.53 2.15 9.95
C ILE A 83 0.03 0.87 9.31
N PHE A 84 0.86 1.05 8.29
CA PHE A 84 1.76 0.02 7.75
C PHE A 84 3.19 0.36 8.19
N PHE A 85 3.79 -0.50 9.00
CA PHE A 85 5.10 -0.21 9.60
C PHE A 85 6.21 -0.98 8.87
N ILE A 86 7.20 -0.28 8.36
CA ILE A 86 8.37 -0.85 7.70
C ILE A 86 9.60 -0.60 8.57
N SER A 87 10.44 -1.61 8.76
CA SER A 87 11.73 -1.42 9.44
C SER A 87 12.82 -2.35 8.92
N SER A 88 14.08 -2.03 9.24
CA SER A 88 15.18 -2.97 9.05
C SER A 88 15.06 -4.15 10.02
N GLY A 89 15.75 -5.26 9.73
CA GLY A 89 15.67 -6.46 10.56
C GLY A 89 16.10 -6.24 12.02
N SER A 90 17.18 -5.50 12.25
CA SER A 90 17.68 -5.23 13.60
C SER A 90 16.75 -4.30 14.39
N LEU A 91 16.34 -3.18 13.79
CA LEU A 91 15.42 -2.23 14.43
C LEU A 91 14.03 -2.84 14.64
N GLY A 92 13.54 -3.62 13.67
CA GLY A 92 12.27 -4.32 13.75
C GLY A 92 12.22 -5.34 14.88
N LYS A 93 13.32 -6.03 15.16
CA LYS A 93 13.40 -7.01 16.27
C LYS A 93 13.05 -6.39 17.62
N ASP A 94 13.46 -5.15 17.86
CA ASP A 94 13.21 -4.45 19.12
C ASP A 94 11.86 -3.71 19.11
N MET A 95 11.51 -3.13 17.95
CA MET A 95 10.33 -2.28 17.80
C MET A 95 9.02 -3.05 17.67
N VAL A 96 8.98 -4.11 16.85
CA VAL A 96 7.74 -4.85 16.59
C VAL A 96 7.13 -5.41 17.87
N PRO A 97 7.88 -6.09 18.77
CA PRO A 97 7.31 -6.56 20.05
C PRO A 97 6.74 -5.45 20.92
N THR A 98 7.35 -4.26 20.87
CA THR A 98 6.91 -3.09 21.64
C THR A 98 5.63 -2.52 21.06
N ILE A 99 5.59 -2.32 19.75
CA ILE A 99 4.43 -1.78 19.04
C ILE A 99 3.23 -2.72 19.17
N VAL A 100 3.40 -4.02 18.93
CA VAL A 100 2.29 -5.00 19.03
C VAL A 100 1.65 -5.00 20.41
N ARG A 101 2.43 -4.82 21.47
CA ARG A 101 1.90 -4.76 22.85
C ARG A 101 1.14 -3.47 23.15
N GLN A 102 1.55 -2.35 22.54
CA GLN A 102 1.04 -1.02 22.89
C GLN A 102 -0.06 -0.53 21.92
N TYR A 103 -0.02 -0.95 20.66
CA TYR A 103 -0.85 -0.42 19.58
C TYR A 103 -1.51 -1.54 18.77
N PRO A 104 -2.67 -2.03 19.22
CA PRO A 104 -3.36 -3.16 18.56
C PRO A 104 -3.90 -2.82 17.15
N LEU A 105 -3.99 -1.53 16.80
CA LEU A 105 -4.47 -1.05 15.50
C LEU A 105 -3.38 -1.08 14.40
N ILE A 106 -2.13 -1.38 14.75
CA ILE A 106 -1.06 -1.59 13.78
C ILE A 106 -1.10 -3.04 13.32
N HIS A 107 -1.59 -3.25 12.11
CA HIS A 107 -1.94 -4.59 11.64
C HIS A 107 -0.93 -5.20 10.68
N SER A 108 0.06 -4.44 10.21
CA SER A 108 0.99 -4.95 9.20
C SER A 108 2.39 -4.38 9.40
N PHE A 109 3.31 -5.28 9.73
CA PHE A 109 4.73 -5.05 9.88
C PHE A 109 5.48 -5.66 8.69
N TYR A 110 6.43 -4.90 8.17
CA TYR A 110 7.27 -5.31 7.05
C TYR A 110 8.73 -5.15 7.47
N ILE A 111 9.44 -6.25 7.51
CA ILE A 111 10.87 -6.26 7.78
C ILE A 111 11.61 -6.33 6.46
N PHE A 112 12.46 -5.34 6.21
CA PHE A 112 13.32 -5.32 5.05
C PHE A 112 14.77 -5.55 5.46
N CYS A 113 15.32 -6.71 5.12
CA CYS A 113 16.65 -7.12 5.57
C CYS A 113 17.35 -8.02 4.56
N PHE A 114 18.68 -7.91 4.47
CA PHE A 114 19.48 -8.76 3.59
C PHE A 114 19.56 -10.23 4.04
N ASP A 115 19.54 -10.47 5.36
CA ASP A 115 19.62 -11.82 5.95
C ASP A 115 18.30 -12.20 6.63
N MET A 116 17.39 -12.78 5.85
CA MET A 116 16.10 -13.23 6.36
C MET A 116 16.23 -14.34 7.41
N ALA A 117 17.26 -15.19 7.32
CA ALA A 117 17.43 -16.33 8.23
C ALA A 117 17.73 -15.85 9.66
N THR A 118 18.59 -14.82 9.79
CA THR A 118 18.90 -14.21 11.09
C THR A 118 17.67 -13.59 11.75
N HIS A 119 16.75 -13.02 10.98
CA HIS A 119 15.54 -12.40 11.52
C HIS A 119 14.32 -13.33 11.59
N GLY A 120 14.37 -14.49 10.95
CA GLY A 120 13.27 -15.45 10.92
C GLY A 120 12.86 -15.92 12.32
N ASN A 121 13.82 -16.25 13.19
CA ASN A 121 13.54 -16.87 14.49
C ASN A 121 12.62 -16.01 15.39
N TRP A 122 12.87 -14.72 15.51
CA TRP A 122 12.02 -13.83 16.32
C TRP A 122 10.74 -13.43 15.58
N ALA A 123 10.78 -13.39 14.25
CA ALA A 123 9.62 -13.07 13.42
C ALA A 123 8.53 -14.14 13.46
N LEU A 124 8.88 -15.41 13.79
CA LEU A 124 7.93 -16.51 13.92
C LEU A 124 6.79 -16.19 14.90
N ASP A 125 7.10 -15.50 15.99
CA ASP A 125 6.14 -15.09 17.03
C ASP A 125 5.10 -14.06 16.53
N TYR A 126 5.33 -13.48 15.34
CA TYR A 126 4.52 -12.39 14.77
C TYR A 126 4.00 -12.72 13.35
N THR A 127 4.01 -13.99 12.94
CA THR A 127 3.65 -14.43 11.57
C THR A 127 2.26 -14.00 11.10
N ASN A 128 1.34 -13.71 12.03
CA ASN A 128 0.00 -13.21 11.73
C ASN A 128 -0.02 -11.75 11.25
N CYS A 129 0.98 -10.94 11.64
CA CYS A 129 1.02 -9.51 11.33
C CYS A 129 2.34 -9.04 10.70
N LEU A 130 3.38 -9.87 10.66
CA LEU A 130 4.71 -9.53 10.17
C LEU A 130 5.08 -10.32 8.91
N LYS A 131 5.70 -9.64 7.95
CA LYS A 131 6.24 -10.20 6.71
C LYS A 131 7.69 -9.74 6.55
N ILE A 132 8.57 -10.62 6.07
CA ILE A 132 10.00 -10.32 5.86
C ILE A 132 10.30 -10.34 4.35
N PHE A 133 11.11 -9.39 3.89
CA PHE A 133 11.55 -9.25 2.51
C PHE A 133 13.05 -8.95 2.46
N ASP A 134 13.73 -9.49 1.48
CA ASP A 134 15.12 -9.17 1.10
C ASP A 134 15.20 -8.39 -0.21
N HIS A 135 14.12 -8.37 -1.00
CA HIS A 135 14.05 -7.65 -2.26
C HIS A 135 13.09 -6.43 -2.20
N PRO A 136 13.52 -5.24 -2.66
CA PRO A 136 12.70 -4.01 -2.63
C PRO A 136 11.39 -4.10 -3.41
N ILE A 137 11.43 -4.75 -4.58
CA ILE A 137 10.27 -4.87 -5.48
C ILE A 137 9.19 -5.72 -4.81
N ASP A 138 9.57 -6.82 -4.16
CA ASP A 138 8.64 -7.72 -3.49
C ASP A 138 7.95 -7.03 -2.32
N LEU A 139 8.73 -6.27 -1.53
CA LEU A 139 8.19 -5.42 -0.46
C LEU A 139 7.18 -4.41 -1.02
N LEU A 140 7.55 -3.66 -2.06
CA LEU A 140 6.70 -2.63 -2.65
C LEU A 140 5.40 -3.21 -3.22
N VAL A 141 5.49 -4.29 -4.01
CA VAL A 141 4.34 -4.97 -4.61
C VAL A 141 3.41 -5.50 -3.51
N ARG A 142 3.97 -6.12 -2.47
CA ARG A 142 3.17 -6.63 -1.36
C ARG A 142 2.50 -5.50 -0.58
N LEU A 143 3.22 -4.43 -0.29
CA LEU A 143 2.68 -3.27 0.42
C LEU A 143 1.54 -2.61 -0.37
N MET A 144 1.70 -2.38 -1.67
CA MET A 144 0.62 -1.84 -2.52
C MET A 144 -0.63 -2.72 -2.49
N ARG A 145 -0.48 -4.05 -2.54
CA ARG A 145 -1.59 -5.01 -2.50
C ARG A 145 -2.29 -5.05 -1.14
N ASP A 146 -1.54 -4.96 -0.05
CA ASP A 146 -2.11 -4.95 1.29
C ASP A 146 -2.85 -3.63 1.58
N ILE A 147 -2.29 -2.48 1.14
CA ILE A 147 -2.97 -1.17 1.20
C ILE A 147 -4.23 -1.17 0.33
N SER A 148 -4.15 -1.69 -0.90
CA SER A 148 -5.31 -1.87 -1.79
C SER A 148 -6.42 -2.69 -1.13
N THR A 149 -6.06 -3.78 -0.46
CA THR A 149 -7.03 -4.64 0.26
C THR A 149 -7.78 -3.85 1.33
N TYR A 150 -7.05 -3.05 2.12
CA TYR A 150 -7.68 -2.16 3.11
C TYR A 150 -8.68 -1.20 2.46
N PHE A 151 -8.30 -0.55 1.36
CA PHE A 151 -9.19 0.37 0.68
C PHE A 151 -10.40 -0.32 0.03
N ILE A 152 -10.27 -1.55 -0.47
CA ILE A 152 -11.41 -2.35 -0.92
C ILE A 152 -12.39 -2.60 0.24
N GLU A 153 -11.88 -2.93 1.42
CA GLU A 153 -12.71 -3.16 2.61
C GLU A 153 -13.43 -1.89 3.05
N GLN A 154 -12.71 -0.75 3.11
CA GLN A 154 -13.33 0.55 3.40
C GLN A 154 -14.41 0.91 2.38
N GLY A 155 -14.12 0.79 1.08
CA GLY A 155 -15.11 1.06 0.04
C GLY A 155 -16.37 0.21 0.18
N LYS A 156 -16.24 -1.07 0.54
CA LYS A 156 -17.38 -1.95 0.82
C LYS A 156 -18.18 -1.49 2.05
N LEU A 157 -17.53 -0.97 3.09
CA LEU A 157 -18.22 -0.41 4.26
C LEU A 157 -19.01 0.84 3.88
N TYR A 158 -18.42 1.78 3.12
CA TYR A 158 -19.12 2.98 2.65
C TYR A 158 -20.33 2.65 1.76
N LEU A 159 -20.25 1.63 0.89
CA LEU A 159 -21.41 1.15 0.15
C LEU A 159 -22.54 0.66 1.08
N LYS A 160 -22.20 -0.09 2.14
CA LYS A 160 -23.20 -0.56 3.12
C LYS A 160 -23.86 0.59 3.88
N PHE A 161 -23.13 1.69 4.10
CA PHE A 161 -23.65 2.91 4.72
C PHE A 161 -24.31 3.86 3.72
N ASN A 162 -24.58 3.42 2.49
CA ASN A 162 -25.22 4.21 1.44
C ASN A 162 -24.46 5.51 1.09
N ASP A 163 -23.13 5.45 1.16
CA ASP A 163 -22.23 6.52 0.70
C ASP A 163 -21.39 6.05 -0.49
N PRO A 164 -22.00 5.95 -1.68
CA PRO A 164 -21.32 5.44 -2.87
C PRO A 164 -20.25 6.41 -3.41
N ASN A 165 -20.29 7.70 -3.04
CA ASN A 165 -19.27 8.67 -3.42
C ASN A 165 -17.92 8.33 -2.77
N ASN A 166 -17.91 8.13 -1.45
CA ASN A 166 -16.68 7.73 -0.77
C ASN A 166 -16.27 6.31 -1.14
N ALA A 167 -17.21 5.38 -1.31
CA ALA A 167 -16.88 4.04 -1.79
C ALA A 167 -16.15 4.05 -3.14
N LEU A 168 -16.63 4.85 -4.10
CA LEU A 168 -16.02 4.98 -5.42
C LEU A 168 -14.59 5.51 -5.34
N LYS A 169 -14.32 6.47 -4.45
CA LYS A 169 -12.96 6.97 -4.17
C LYS A 169 -12.05 5.80 -3.79
N TYR A 170 -12.43 5.07 -2.75
CA TYR A 170 -11.64 3.95 -2.24
C TYR A 170 -11.37 2.87 -3.30
N PHE A 171 -12.38 2.48 -4.08
CA PHE A 171 -12.20 1.48 -5.13
C PHE A 171 -11.27 1.95 -6.26
N LYS A 172 -11.37 3.23 -6.67
CA LYS A 172 -10.48 3.79 -7.70
C LYS A 172 -9.02 3.82 -7.22
N TYR A 173 -8.78 4.14 -5.96
CA TYR A 173 -7.42 4.15 -5.43
C TYR A 173 -6.86 2.73 -5.25
N ALA A 174 -7.66 1.78 -4.74
CA ALA A 174 -7.29 0.37 -4.72
C ALA A 174 -6.94 -0.15 -6.12
N TRP A 175 -7.75 0.20 -7.13
CA TRP A 175 -7.50 -0.17 -8.52
C TRP A 175 -6.17 0.39 -9.05
N ASN A 176 -5.85 1.65 -8.71
CA ASN A 176 -4.59 2.26 -9.08
C ASN A 176 -3.39 1.51 -8.47
N LEU A 177 -3.47 1.17 -7.17
CA LEU A 177 -2.45 0.39 -6.47
C LEU A 177 -2.27 -1.01 -7.08
N GLU A 178 -3.35 -1.74 -7.36
CA GLU A 178 -3.28 -3.06 -8.00
C GLU A 178 -2.66 -2.98 -9.41
N THR A 179 -3.03 -1.96 -10.18
CA THR A 179 -2.47 -1.76 -11.52
C THR A 179 -0.97 -1.51 -11.45
N ARG A 180 -0.51 -0.64 -10.53
CA ARG A 180 0.91 -0.36 -10.30
C ARG A 180 1.66 -1.59 -9.80
N ALA A 181 1.07 -2.34 -8.86
CA ALA A 181 1.63 -3.60 -8.37
C ALA A 181 1.82 -4.59 -9.52
N ASN A 182 0.80 -4.79 -10.35
CA ASN A 182 0.85 -5.72 -11.48
C ASN A 182 1.84 -5.28 -12.58
N GLN A 183 2.08 -3.98 -12.76
CA GLN A 183 3.13 -3.51 -13.67
C GLN A 183 4.54 -3.86 -13.17
N LYS A 184 4.78 -3.76 -11.86
CA LYS A 184 6.07 -4.07 -11.23
C LYS A 184 6.32 -5.57 -11.10
N ASP A 185 5.25 -6.35 -10.90
CA ASP A 185 5.28 -7.81 -10.79
C ASP A 185 5.58 -8.52 -12.13
N LYS A 186 5.46 -7.80 -13.27
CA LYS A 186 5.82 -8.30 -14.62
C LYS A 186 7.35 -8.34 -14.81
N VAL A 187 8.04 -9.16 -14.03
CA VAL A 187 9.34 -9.71 -14.40
C VAL A 187 9.06 -11.02 -15.16
N PRO A 188 9.52 -11.19 -16.42
CA PRO A 188 9.12 -12.30 -17.27
C PRO A 188 9.56 -13.66 -16.72
N PRO A 189 8.83 -14.76 -17.02
CA PRO A 189 9.24 -16.12 -16.70
C PRO A 189 10.40 -16.52 -17.60
N ASN A 190 11.61 -16.07 -17.25
CA ASN A 190 12.84 -16.64 -17.76
C ASN A 190 13.91 -16.62 -16.67
N THR A 191 13.61 -17.28 -15.56
CA THR A 191 14.64 -17.72 -14.62
C THR A 191 14.24 -19.11 -14.17
N LYS A 192 15.11 -20.08 -14.45
CA LYS A 192 14.95 -21.48 -14.05
C LYS A 192 15.13 -21.60 -12.54
N SER A 193 14.19 -21.10 -11.73
CA SER A 193 14.12 -21.42 -10.31
C SER A 193 13.05 -22.50 -10.10
N LYS A 194 13.52 -23.72 -9.87
CA LYS A 194 12.70 -24.86 -9.43
C LYS A 194 12.36 -24.69 -7.95
N GLU A 195 11.49 -23.76 -7.58
CA GLU A 195 10.90 -23.77 -6.23
C GLU A 195 9.39 -23.51 -6.28
N LYS A 196 8.67 -24.26 -5.45
CA LYS A 196 7.22 -24.47 -5.50
C LYS A 196 6.44 -23.15 -5.37
N PRO A 197 5.35 -22.97 -6.12
CA PRO A 197 4.47 -21.82 -5.94
C PRO A 197 3.66 -21.99 -4.66
N THR A 198 4.03 -21.27 -3.60
CA THR A 198 3.08 -20.93 -2.53
C THR A 198 2.00 -20.05 -3.13
N VAL A 199 0.74 -20.47 -2.96
CA VAL A 199 -0.49 -19.87 -3.49
C VAL A 199 -0.50 -18.35 -3.28
N GLN A 200 -0.03 -17.58 -4.26
CA GLN A 200 -0.30 -16.16 -4.35
C GLN A 200 -1.66 -16.01 -5.04
N PRO A 201 -2.62 -15.28 -4.46
CA PRO A 201 -3.85 -14.93 -5.17
C PRO A 201 -3.45 -14.23 -6.47
N ASP A 202 -3.79 -14.86 -7.59
CA ASP A 202 -3.46 -14.42 -8.94
C ASP A 202 -3.70 -12.91 -9.08
N CYS A 203 -2.69 -12.21 -9.54
CA CYS A 203 -2.59 -10.77 -9.77
C CYS A 203 -3.83 -10.20 -10.48
N ARG A 204 -4.50 -11.03 -11.31
CA ARG A 204 -5.73 -10.67 -12.03
C ARG A 204 -7.00 -10.76 -11.19
N THR A 205 -7.04 -11.60 -10.17
CA THR A 205 -8.23 -11.83 -9.33
C THR A 205 -8.68 -10.57 -8.59
N ARG A 206 -7.75 -9.76 -8.07
CA ARG A 206 -8.08 -8.51 -7.37
C ARG A 206 -8.58 -7.42 -8.32
N LEU A 207 -7.99 -7.29 -9.51
CA LEU A 207 -8.51 -6.38 -10.53
C LEU A 207 -9.91 -6.80 -10.99
N ASN A 208 -10.16 -8.10 -11.17
CA ASN A 208 -11.49 -8.59 -11.54
C ASN A 208 -12.57 -8.30 -10.49
N LEU A 209 -12.21 -8.17 -9.20
CA LEU A 209 -13.14 -7.75 -8.16
C LEU A 209 -13.54 -6.27 -8.30
N LEU A 210 -12.59 -5.43 -8.74
CA LEU A 210 -12.79 -4.00 -8.89
C LEU A 210 -13.45 -3.63 -10.24
N GLU A 211 -13.05 -4.31 -11.31
CA GLU A 211 -13.42 -4.08 -12.71
C GLU A 211 -14.65 -4.89 -13.16
N GLY A 212 -15.16 -4.56 -14.35
CA GLY A 212 -16.19 -5.33 -15.04
C GLY A 212 -17.63 -4.94 -14.69
N GLU A 213 -18.59 -5.62 -15.33
CA GLU A 213 -20.01 -5.25 -15.23
C GLU A 213 -20.60 -5.35 -13.81
N ASN A 214 -20.02 -6.27 -13.04
CA ASN A 214 -20.36 -6.53 -11.65
C ASN A 214 -19.23 -6.11 -10.69
N GLY A 215 -18.23 -5.36 -11.17
CA GLY A 215 -17.12 -4.88 -10.36
C GLY A 215 -17.56 -3.85 -9.32
N LEU A 216 -16.81 -3.74 -8.23
CA LEU A 216 -17.11 -2.82 -7.14
C LEU A 216 -17.17 -1.35 -7.59
N ILE A 217 -16.34 -0.96 -8.57
CA ILE A 217 -16.37 0.39 -9.15
C ILE A 217 -17.71 0.66 -9.82
N ARG A 218 -18.17 -0.24 -10.70
CA ARG A 218 -19.42 -0.08 -11.43
C ARG A 218 -20.64 -0.18 -10.52
N GLN A 219 -20.57 -0.97 -9.43
CA GLN A 219 -21.61 -0.99 -8.40
C GLN A 219 -21.74 0.38 -7.72
N ALA A 220 -20.62 1.02 -7.35
CA ALA A 220 -20.63 2.35 -6.76
C ALA A 220 -21.13 3.42 -7.75
N GLU A 221 -20.74 3.34 -9.03
CA GLU A 221 -21.23 4.25 -10.08
C GLU A 221 -22.74 4.13 -10.30
N LYS A 222 -23.27 2.90 -10.40
CA LYS A 222 -24.72 2.66 -10.49
C LYS A 222 -25.48 3.21 -9.29
N ALA A 223 -24.95 3.05 -8.08
CA ALA A 223 -25.54 3.60 -6.86
C ALA A 223 -25.55 5.14 -6.84
N LEU A 224 -24.68 5.79 -7.62
CA LEU A 224 -24.68 7.23 -7.85
C LEU A 224 -25.64 7.67 -8.97
N GLY A 225 -26.28 6.75 -9.68
CA GLY A 225 -27.07 7.05 -10.87
C GLY A 225 -26.23 7.40 -12.11
N LYS A 226 -24.97 6.93 -12.16
CA LYS A 226 -24.06 7.06 -13.31
C LYS A 226 -23.99 5.79 -14.14
#